data_AF-A0A7K0U161-F1
#
_entry.id   AF-A0A7K0U161-F1
#
_cell.length_a   1.000
_cell.length_b   1.000
_cell.length_c   1.000
_cell.angle_alpha   90.00
_cell.angle_beta   90.00
_cell.angle_gamma   90.00
#
_symmetry.space_group_name_H-M   'P 1'
#
loop_
_entity.id
_entity.type
_entity.pdbx_description
1 polymer ?
#
loop_
_entity_poly.entity_id
_entity_poly.type
_entity_poly.pdbx_seq_one_letter_code
_entity_poly.pdbx_strand_id
1 'polypeptide(L)'
;MTVEGSVDEGEGVDLARLLVRLDPDQRAAVTAPPGPVVVIAGAGSGKTRVLTNRIAYRIATKSAEPSHTVAFTFTRQAAAELQRRLAREGVEQSVVAGTFHSVAYRILRRRWEDRGRHEPPTLSTNRIEVLTEQLRGDRRLAAVTATEIEWARARLIGPKDYPRAATSAGRRPGADVEQVAKLFADYEAYTRKRRILDFDDLLSECTAEIRRPGVADAISWWHRHLHVDEFQDINPLQYEFLEALRNGGD
;
A
#
# COMPACT_ATOMS: atom_id res chain seq x y z
N MET A 1 41.59 -35.42 18.79
CA MET A 1 40.80 -35.07 17.58
C MET A 1 39.75 -34.08 18.04
N THR A 2 40.11 -32.81 18.06
CA THR A 2 39.29 -31.72 18.58
C THR A 2 38.67 -31.05 17.36
N VAL A 3 37.37 -31.22 17.17
CA VAL A 3 36.63 -30.52 16.12
C VAL A 3 36.22 -29.19 16.74
N GLU A 4 37.03 -28.15 16.52
CA GLU A 4 36.61 -26.77 16.70
C GLU A 4 35.58 -26.46 15.61
N GLY A 5 34.32 -26.42 16.00
CA GLY A 5 33.26 -25.90 15.16
C GLY A 5 33.43 -24.40 15.02
N SER A 6 33.83 -23.96 13.84
CA SER A 6 33.76 -22.56 13.42
C SER A 6 32.31 -22.09 13.56
N VAL A 7 32.08 -21.19 14.51
CA VAL A 7 30.83 -20.42 14.58
C VAL A 7 30.81 -19.56 13.32
N ASP A 8 29.83 -19.81 12.46
CA ASP A 8 29.53 -18.98 11.31
C ASP A 8 29.03 -17.62 11.84
N GLU A 9 29.95 -16.65 11.97
CA GLU A 9 29.62 -15.23 12.20
C GLU A 9 29.01 -14.66 10.91
N GLY A 10 27.77 -15.08 10.61
CA GLY A 10 27.00 -14.50 9.51
C GLY A 10 26.79 -13.00 9.73
N GLU A 11 27.02 -12.22 8.67
CA GLU A 11 26.85 -10.76 8.58
C GLU A 11 25.48 -10.29 9.08
N GLY A 12 25.34 -10.08 10.39
CA GLY A 12 24.17 -9.47 10.99
C GLY A 12 24.15 -7.95 10.82
N VAL A 13 22.98 -7.34 11.00
CA VAL A 13 22.83 -5.89 11.03
C VAL A 13 23.69 -5.27 12.14
N ASP A 14 24.65 -4.41 11.78
CA ASP A 14 25.51 -3.69 12.73
C ASP A 14 24.76 -2.52 13.40
N LEU A 15 24.36 -2.72 14.66
CA LEU A 15 23.65 -1.73 15.47
C LEU A 15 24.43 -0.44 15.68
N ALA A 16 25.75 -0.49 15.83
CA ALA A 16 26.57 0.70 16.04
C ALA A 16 26.54 1.55 14.76
N ARG A 17 26.74 0.92 13.60
CA ARG A 17 26.71 1.59 12.29
C ARG A 17 25.37 2.26 12.00
N LEU A 18 24.25 1.64 12.36
CA LEU A 18 22.91 2.21 12.16
C LEU A 18 22.72 3.56 12.87
N LEU A 19 23.43 3.80 13.97
CA LEU A 19 23.21 4.95 14.85
C LEU A 19 24.32 6.01 14.79
N VAL A 20 25.54 5.67 14.34
CA VAL A 20 26.75 6.54 14.37
C VAL A 20 26.61 7.88 13.65
N ARG A 21 25.66 8.03 12.72
CA ARG A 21 25.47 9.25 11.92
C ARG A 21 24.04 9.81 11.99
N LEU A 22 23.34 9.59 13.09
CA LEU A 22 22.01 10.15 13.32
C LEU A 22 22.11 11.31 14.32
N ASP A 23 21.41 12.40 14.04
CA ASP A 23 21.17 13.45 15.04
C ASP A 23 20.26 12.92 16.18
N PRO A 24 20.09 13.68 17.29
CA PRO A 24 19.29 13.21 18.43
C PRO A 24 17.84 12.84 18.07
N ASP A 25 17.18 13.59 17.19
CA ASP A 25 15.78 13.38 16.82
C ASP A 25 15.65 12.16 15.90
N GLN A 26 16.55 12.03 14.93
CA GLN A 26 16.64 10.86 14.07
C GLN A 26 16.92 9.59 14.88
N ARG A 27 17.83 9.66 15.85
CA ARG A 27 18.14 8.55 16.75
C ARG A 27 16.91 8.17 17.57
N ALA A 28 16.23 9.14 18.17
CA ALA A 28 15.01 8.91 18.93
C ALA A 28 13.93 8.22 18.08
N ALA A 29 13.74 8.65 16.82
CA ALA A 29 12.81 8.01 15.89
C ALA A 29 13.21 6.57 15.53
N VAL A 30 14.51 6.31 15.31
CA VAL A 30 15.02 4.97 15.00
C VAL A 30 14.88 4.02 16.18
N THR A 31 15.20 4.48 17.40
CA THR A 31 15.21 3.64 18.60
C THR A 31 13.90 3.67 19.40
N ALA A 32 12.88 4.39 18.94
CA ALA A 32 11.59 4.42 19.62
C ALA A 32 11.02 2.99 19.78
N PRO A 33 10.39 2.68 20.93
CA PRO A 33 9.89 1.34 21.22
C PRO A 33 8.87 0.86 20.16
N PRO A 34 8.53 -0.45 20.15
CA PRO A 34 7.40 -0.97 19.39
C PRO A 34 6.11 -0.20 19.70
N GLY A 35 5.27 -0.01 18.68
CA GLY A 35 4.03 0.74 18.75
C GLY A 35 3.96 1.87 17.69
N PRO A 36 2.84 2.61 17.67
CA PRO A 36 2.61 3.68 16.72
C PRO A 36 3.62 4.82 16.89
N VAL A 37 4.36 5.14 15.82
CA VAL A 37 5.33 6.24 15.80
C VAL A 37 5.07 7.10 14.56
N VAL A 38 4.88 8.40 14.78
CA VAL A 38 4.77 9.40 13.71
C VAL A 38 6.04 10.24 13.70
N VAL A 39 6.73 10.28 12.56
CA VAL A 39 7.92 11.10 12.35
C VAL A 39 7.55 12.28 11.47
N ILE A 40 7.47 13.47 12.07
CA ILE A 40 7.23 14.73 11.35
C ILE A 40 8.58 15.34 11.00
N ALA A 41 8.88 15.47 9.73
CA ALA A 41 10.14 16.05 9.30
C ALA A 41 10.01 16.86 8.00
N GLY A 42 10.85 17.88 7.85
CA GLY A 42 10.92 18.69 6.62
C GLY A 42 11.59 17.97 5.46
N ALA A 43 11.60 18.61 4.28
CA ALA A 43 12.38 18.11 3.15
C ALA A 43 13.88 18.07 3.49
N GLY A 44 14.60 17.05 3.02
CA GLY A 44 16.05 16.90 3.24
C GLY A 44 16.46 16.46 4.66
N SER A 45 15.51 16.24 5.59
CA SER A 45 15.79 15.82 6.97
C SER A 45 16.26 14.36 7.12
N GLY A 46 16.35 13.62 6.02
CA GLY A 46 16.71 12.20 6.04
C GLY A 46 15.56 11.25 6.40
N LYS A 47 14.29 11.61 6.17
CA LYS A 47 13.11 10.74 6.41
C LYS A 47 13.31 9.28 5.96
N THR A 48 13.69 9.08 4.70
CA THR A 48 13.91 7.74 4.14
C THR A 48 15.02 6.99 4.88
N ARG A 49 16.07 7.70 5.31
CA ARG A 49 17.18 7.13 6.11
C ARG A 49 16.71 6.74 7.51
N VAL A 50 15.91 7.58 8.17
CA VAL A 50 15.29 7.26 9.46
C VAL A 50 14.39 6.03 9.32
N LEU A 51 13.58 5.95 8.26
CA LEU A 51 12.70 4.82 7.99
C LEU A 51 13.49 3.50 7.81
N THR A 52 14.52 3.51 6.96
CA THR A 52 15.36 2.32 6.71
C THR A 52 16.12 1.90 7.96
N ASN A 53 16.70 2.86 8.68
CA ASN A 53 17.45 2.56 9.90
C ASN A 53 16.53 2.06 11.01
N ARG A 54 15.29 2.57 11.12
CA ARG A 54 14.29 2.07 12.08
C ARG A 54 13.92 0.62 11.78
N ILE A 55 13.63 0.28 10.54
CA ILE A 55 13.31 -1.10 10.14
C ILE A 55 14.49 -2.03 10.48
N ALA A 56 15.70 -1.68 10.04
CA ALA A 56 16.90 -2.47 10.31
C ALA A 56 17.18 -2.60 11.81
N TYR A 57 17.03 -1.51 12.57
CA TYR A 57 17.19 -1.52 14.03
C TYR A 57 16.19 -2.44 14.72
N ARG A 58 14.91 -2.39 14.33
CA ARG A 58 13.87 -3.27 14.92
C ARG A 58 14.15 -4.74 14.64
N ILE A 59 14.60 -5.05 13.44
CA ILE A 59 15.00 -6.41 13.05
C ILE A 59 16.22 -6.88 13.85
N ALA A 60 17.27 -6.06 13.90
CA ALA A 60 18.51 -6.35 14.63
C ALA A 60 18.28 -6.57 16.13
N THR A 61 17.37 -5.79 16.73
CA THR A 61 16.97 -5.91 18.14
C THR A 61 15.92 -6.98 18.39
N LYS A 62 15.50 -7.72 17.35
CA LYS A 62 14.45 -8.76 17.41
C LYS A 62 13.09 -8.25 17.89
N SER A 63 12.83 -6.95 17.73
CA SER A 63 11.55 -6.29 18.01
C SER A 63 10.64 -6.19 16.78
N ALA A 64 11.14 -6.63 15.62
CA ALA A 64 10.35 -6.92 14.42
C ALA A 64 10.89 -8.15 13.71
N GLU A 65 9.99 -9.01 13.20
CA GLU A 65 10.38 -10.12 12.33
C GLU A 65 10.39 -9.65 10.87
N PRO A 66 11.47 -9.88 10.09
CA PRO A 66 11.57 -9.42 8.71
C PRO A 66 10.41 -9.89 7.80
N SER A 67 10.03 -11.16 7.92
CA SER A 67 8.93 -11.81 7.18
C SER A 67 7.55 -11.22 7.48
N HIS A 68 7.40 -10.53 8.61
CA HIS A 68 6.17 -9.86 9.06
C HIS A 68 6.24 -8.33 8.92
N THR A 69 7.26 -7.81 8.22
CA THR A 69 7.51 -6.37 8.07
C THR A 69 7.20 -5.90 6.65
N VAL A 70 6.42 -4.81 6.57
CA VAL A 70 6.00 -4.20 5.30
C VAL A 70 6.27 -2.70 5.31
N ALA A 71 6.91 -2.22 4.24
CA ALA A 71 7.19 -0.81 4.00
C ALA A 71 6.47 -0.32 2.74
N PHE A 72 5.51 0.59 2.93
CA PHE A 72 4.74 1.24 1.89
C PHE A 72 5.45 2.48 1.35
N THR A 73 5.46 2.62 0.02
CA THR A 73 5.89 3.83 -0.69
C THR A 73 4.89 4.18 -1.80
N PHE A 74 4.99 5.39 -2.38
CA PHE A 74 4.07 5.81 -3.45
C PHE A 74 4.50 5.37 -4.85
N THR A 75 5.78 5.05 -5.05
CA THR A 75 6.31 4.70 -6.37
C THR A 75 7.10 3.40 -6.33
N ARG A 76 7.09 2.66 -7.44
CA ARG A 76 7.91 1.45 -7.60
C ARG A 76 9.40 1.76 -7.46
N GLN A 77 9.84 2.95 -7.91
CA GLN A 77 11.22 3.39 -7.76
C GLN A 77 11.60 3.61 -6.29
N ALA A 78 10.73 4.25 -5.50
CA ALA A 78 10.94 4.43 -4.07
C ALA A 78 10.97 3.10 -3.32
N ALA A 79 10.06 2.17 -3.64
CA ALA A 79 10.08 0.81 -3.09
C ALA A 79 11.42 0.09 -3.39
N ALA A 80 11.87 0.12 -4.64
CA ALA A 80 13.12 -0.50 -5.05
C ALA A 80 14.35 0.15 -4.38
N GLU A 81 14.34 1.47 -4.20
CA GLU A 81 15.37 2.19 -3.47
C GLU A 81 15.38 1.84 -1.98
N LEU A 82 14.21 1.77 -1.34
CA LEU A 82 14.08 1.36 0.05
C LEU A 82 14.59 -0.07 0.26
N GLN A 83 14.26 -1.00 -0.64
CA GLN A 83 14.78 -2.38 -0.61
C GLN A 83 16.32 -2.42 -0.72
N ARG A 84 16.91 -1.65 -1.64
CA ARG A 84 18.37 -1.55 -1.78
C ARG A 84 19.04 -0.99 -0.53
N ARG A 85 18.41 -0.03 0.14
CA ARG A 85 18.92 0.54 1.39
C ARG A 85 18.88 -0.47 2.52
N LEU A 86 17.76 -1.17 2.69
CA LEU A 86 17.64 -2.24 3.69
C LEU A 86 18.69 -3.33 3.47
N ALA A 87 18.90 -3.77 2.23
CA ALA A 87 19.94 -4.76 1.91
C ALA A 87 21.36 -4.28 2.30
N ARG A 88 21.68 -3.00 2.13
CA ARG A 88 22.97 -2.42 2.54
C ARG A 88 23.18 -2.38 4.05
N GLU A 89 22.09 -2.44 4.82
CA GLU A 89 22.12 -2.52 6.28
C GLU A 89 22.10 -3.97 6.79
N GLY A 90 22.19 -4.99 5.91
CA GLY A 90 22.17 -6.40 6.29
C GLY A 90 20.76 -6.97 6.52
N VAL A 91 19.71 -6.25 6.10
CA VAL A 91 18.34 -6.77 6.12
C VAL A 91 18.07 -7.48 4.79
N GLU A 92 18.04 -8.81 4.81
CA GLU A 92 17.77 -9.64 3.64
C GLU A 92 16.35 -9.44 3.05
N GLN A 93 16.08 -10.10 1.91
CA GLN A 93 14.89 -9.93 1.05
C GLN A 93 13.53 -10.32 1.68
N SER A 94 13.47 -10.60 2.97
CA SER A 94 12.26 -10.99 3.69
C SER A 94 11.35 -9.81 4.02
N VAL A 95 11.88 -8.59 4.12
CA VAL A 95 11.06 -7.37 4.24
C VAL A 95 10.39 -7.03 2.92
N VAL A 96 9.11 -6.70 3.01
CA VAL A 96 8.29 -6.34 1.85
C VAL A 96 8.30 -4.83 1.66
N ALA A 97 9.09 -4.34 0.71
CA ALA A 97 8.96 -2.95 0.25
C ALA A 97 8.11 -2.87 -1.02
N GLY A 98 7.04 -2.06 -1.00
CA GLY A 98 6.15 -1.97 -2.15
C GLY A 98 5.21 -0.77 -2.11
N THR A 99 4.54 -0.55 -3.23
CA THR A 99 3.39 0.37 -3.27
C THR A 99 2.16 -0.27 -2.64
N PHE A 100 1.21 0.56 -2.20
CA PHE A 100 -0.11 0.12 -1.72
C PHE A 100 -0.75 -0.91 -2.68
N HIS A 101 -0.81 -0.58 -3.97
CA HIS A 101 -1.39 -1.44 -5.00
C HIS A 101 -0.64 -2.77 -5.16
N SER A 102 0.69 -2.75 -5.15
CA SER A 102 1.48 -3.99 -5.28
C SER A 102 1.31 -4.91 -4.07
N VAL A 103 1.21 -4.36 -2.87
CA VAL A 103 1.00 -5.14 -1.64
C VAL A 103 -0.43 -5.70 -1.63
N ALA A 104 -1.44 -4.89 -1.91
CA ALA A 104 -2.84 -5.32 -2.01
C ALA A 104 -3.03 -6.43 -3.06
N TYR A 105 -2.42 -6.27 -4.24
CA TYR A 105 -2.46 -7.28 -5.29
C TYR A 105 -1.81 -8.60 -4.85
N ARG A 106 -0.67 -8.54 -4.15
CA ARG A 106 0.00 -9.74 -3.63
C ARG A 106 -0.86 -10.49 -2.61
N ILE A 107 -1.51 -9.75 -1.70
CA ILE A 107 -2.44 -10.32 -0.73
C ILE A 107 -3.62 -10.97 -1.46
N LEU A 108 -4.29 -10.23 -2.36
CA LEU A 108 -5.44 -10.74 -3.10
C LEU A 108 -5.11 -11.99 -3.93
N ARG A 109 -3.96 -11.98 -4.61
CA ARG A 109 -3.50 -13.14 -5.39
C ARG A 109 -3.38 -14.38 -4.51
N ARG A 110 -2.75 -14.25 -3.33
CA ARG A 110 -2.65 -15.37 -2.39
C ARG A 110 -4.01 -15.84 -1.92
N ARG A 111 -4.93 -14.91 -1.63
CA ARG A 111 -6.30 -15.23 -1.21
C ARG A 111 -7.12 -15.92 -2.30
N TRP A 112 -6.92 -15.54 -3.57
CA TRP A 112 -7.52 -16.23 -4.70
C TRP A 112 -6.99 -17.66 -4.82
N GLU A 113 -5.68 -17.87 -4.66
CA GLU A 113 -5.05 -19.19 -4.65
C GLU A 113 -5.58 -20.06 -3.49
N ASP A 114 -5.62 -19.53 -2.26
CA ASP A 114 -6.14 -20.24 -1.06
C ASP A 114 -7.60 -20.70 -1.23
N ARG A 115 -8.38 -20.00 -2.06
CA ARG A 115 -9.80 -20.32 -2.34
C ARG A 115 -9.99 -21.18 -3.58
N GLY A 116 -8.92 -21.65 -4.21
CA GLY A 116 -9.00 -22.43 -5.45
C GLY A 116 -9.57 -21.63 -6.62
N ARG A 117 -9.40 -20.31 -6.64
CA ARG A 117 -9.84 -19.48 -7.76
C ARG A 117 -8.84 -19.60 -8.92
N HIS A 118 -9.11 -20.53 -9.83
CA HIS A 118 -8.24 -20.82 -10.97
C HIS A 118 -8.21 -19.72 -12.04
N GLU A 119 -9.22 -18.85 -12.06
CA GLU A 119 -9.30 -17.69 -12.95
C GLU A 119 -9.34 -16.40 -12.13
N PRO A 120 -8.22 -15.71 -11.88
CA PRO A 120 -8.27 -14.40 -11.25
C PRO A 120 -8.92 -13.35 -12.17
N PRO A 121 -9.45 -12.24 -11.63
CA PRO A 121 -9.89 -11.10 -12.42
C PRO A 121 -8.76 -10.52 -13.27
N THR A 122 -9.12 -9.93 -14.41
CA THR A 122 -8.17 -9.20 -15.27
C THR A 122 -7.86 -7.85 -14.65
N LEU A 123 -6.60 -7.59 -14.31
CA LEU A 123 -6.15 -6.27 -13.85
C LEU A 123 -6.00 -5.32 -15.05
N SER A 124 -6.77 -4.24 -15.08
CA SER A 124 -6.58 -3.13 -16.00
C SER A 124 -5.75 -2.03 -15.35
N THR A 125 -4.73 -1.57 -16.07
CA THR A 125 -3.90 -0.42 -15.66
C THR A 125 -4.36 0.89 -16.30
N ASN A 126 -5.35 0.84 -17.19
CA ASN A 126 -5.86 1.99 -17.92
C ASN A 126 -7.39 2.04 -17.87
N ARG A 127 -7.93 2.80 -16.92
CA ARG A 127 -9.39 3.01 -16.76
C ARG A 127 -10.03 3.64 -18.00
N ILE A 128 -9.31 4.54 -18.68
CA ILE A 128 -9.82 5.24 -19.88
C ILE A 128 -10.07 4.25 -21.00
N GLU A 129 -9.21 3.25 -21.20
CA GLU A 129 -9.42 2.21 -22.23
C GLU A 129 -10.68 1.39 -21.96
N VAL A 130 -10.88 0.96 -20.71
CA VAL A 130 -12.08 0.19 -20.31
C VAL A 130 -13.35 1.01 -20.51
N LEU A 131 -13.34 2.29 -20.09
CA LEU A 131 -14.43 3.22 -20.33
C LEU A 131 -14.65 3.49 -21.83
N THR A 132 -13.59 3.62 -22.63
CA THR A 132 -13.70 3.84 -24.07
C THR A 132 -14.40 2.65 -24.74
N GLU A 133 -14.09 1.42 -24.33
CA GLU A 133 -14.77 0.22 -24.81
C GLU A 133 -16.26 0.23 -24.39
N GLN A 134 -16.55 0.49 -23.12
CA GLN A 134 -17.92 0.57 -22.60
C GLN A 134 -18.75 1.65 -23.33
N LEU A 135 -18.13 2.79 -23.62
CA LEU A 135 -18.75 3.95 -24.26
C LEU A 135 -18.65 3.93 -25.78
N ARG A 136 -18.37 2.76 -26.38
CA ARG A 136 -18.36 2.56 -27.84
C ARG A 136 -17.46 3.54 -28.60
N GLY A 137 -16.31 3.88 -28.01
CA GLY A 137 -15.28 4.70 -28.66
C GLY A 137 -15.22 6.17 -28.23
N ASP A 138 -16.13 6.66 -27.37
CA ASP A 138 -16.08 8.04 -26.89
C ASP A 138 -14.94 8.27 -25.87
N ARG A 139 -13.74 8.55 -26.39
CA ARG A 139 -12.54 8.80 -25.59
C ARG A 139 -12.62 10.05 -24.73
N ARG A 140 -13.34 11.09 -25.18
CA ARG A 140 -13.43 12.35 -24.44
C ARG A 140 -14.28 12.15 -23.19
N LEU A 141 -15.45 11.53 -23.34
CA LEU A 141 -16.31 11.22 -22.22
C LEU A 141 -15.67 10.18 -21.28
N ALA A 142 -14.96 9.20 -21.84
CA ALA A 142 -14.19 8.23 -21.04
C ALA A 142 -13.12 8.91 -20.17
N ALA A 143 -12.35 9.86 -20.72
CA ALA A 143 -11.34 10.58 -19.96
C ALA A 143 -11.95 11.41 -18.83
N VAL A 144 -13.01 12.18 -19.11
CA VAL A 144 -13.74 12.95 -18.10
C VAL A 144 -14.26 12.04 -16.99
N THR A 145 -14.93 10.95 -17.37
CA THR A 145 -15.51 10.00 -16.42
C THR A 145 -14.43 9.33 -15.57
N ALA A 146 -13.30 8.94 -16.17
CA ALA A 146 -12.18 8.30 -15.46
C ALA A 146 -11.62 9.19 -14.34
N THR A 147 -11.41 10.49 -14.63
CA THR A 147 -10.90 11.46 -13.65
C THR A 147 -11.88 11.67 -12.49
N GLU A 148 -13.18 11.70 -12.77
CA GLU A 148 -14.20 11.83 -11.72
C GLU A 148 -14.31 10.58 -10.85
N ILE A 149 -14.24 9.39 -11.47
CA ILE A 149 -14.20 8.11 -10.76
C ILE A 149 -12.97 8.05 -9.85
N GLU A 150 -11.78 8.42 -10.35
CA GLU A 150 -10.55 8.44 -9.56
C GLU A 150 -10.68 9.38 -8.34
N TRP A 151 -11.19 10.59 -8.56
CA TRP A 151 -11.39 11.55 -7.47
C TRP A 151 -12.36 11.03 -6.41
N ALA A 152 -13.46 10.39 -6.84
CA ALA A 152 -14.50 9.85 -5.98
C ALA A 152 -14.01 8.62 -5.20
N ARG A 153 -13.43 7.64 -5.90
CA ARG A 153 -12.88 6.40 -5.33
C ARG A 153 -11.79 6.67 -4.30
N ALA A 154 -10.86 7.59 -4.59
CA ALA A 154 -9.82 7.99 -3.64
C ALA A 154 -10.39 8.50 -2.30
N ARG A 155 -11.66 8.96 -2.30
CA ARG A 155 -12.40 9.48 -1.15
C ARG A 155 -13.51 8.56 -0.66
N LEU A 156 -13.55 7.31 -1.14
CA LEU A 156 -14.57 6.31 -0.79
C LEU A 156 -16.01 6.73 -1.17
N ILE A 157 -16.15 7.57 -2.20
CA ILE A 157 -17.44 8.03 -2.70
C ILE A 157 -17.89 7.10 -3.82
N GLY A 158 -19.06 6.46 -3.63
CA GLY A 158 -19.71 5.66 -4.66
C GLY A 158 -20.55 6.49 -5.63
N PRO A 159 -21.04 5.90 -6.74
CA PRO A 159 -21.79 6.61 -7.78
C PRO A 159 -23.05 7.30 -7.25
N LYS A 160 -23.72 6.71 -6.25
CA LYS A 160 -24.93 7.27 -5.63
C LYS A 160 -24.66 8.61 -4.92
N ASP A 161 -23.53 8.72 -4.23
CA ASP A 161 -23.20 9.88 -3.41
C ASP A 161 -22.37 10.92 -4.19
N TYR A 162 -21.88 10.55 -5.37
CA TYR A 162 -21.05 11.38 -6.23
C TYR A 162 -21.66 12.75 -6.56
N PRO A 163 -22.93 12.90 -7.01
CA PRO A 163 -23.47 14.21 -7.38
C PRO A 163 -23.39 15.24 -6.25
N ARG A 164 -23.77 14.81 -5.03
CA ARG A 164 -23.70 15.64 -3.83
C ARG A 164 -22.27 16.00 -3.48
N ALA A 165 -21.36 15.02 -3.49
CA ALA A 165 -19.98 15.22 -3.11
C ALA A 165 -19.22 16.11 -4.13
N ALA A 166 -19.40 15.86 -5.42
CA ALA A 166 -18.79 16.65 -6.50
C ALA A 166 -19.26 18.12 -6.46
N THR A 167 -20.55 18.34 -6.22
CA THR A 167 -21.13 19.69 -6.05
C THR A 167 -20.54 20.40 -4.83
N SER A 168 -20.49 19.71 -3.69
CA SER A 168 -19.94 20.26 -2.44
C SER A 168 -18.45 20.60 -2.57
N ALA A 169 -17.71 19.82 -3.35
CA ALA A 169 -16.30 20.05 -3.65
C ALA A 169 -16.07 21.08 -4.80
N GLY A 170 -17.13 21.69 -5.34
CA GLY A 170 -17.03 22.71 -6.40
C GLY A 170 -16.52 22.17 -7.74
N ARG A 171 -16.63 20.86 -7.99
CA ARG A 171 -16.11 20.24 -9.22
C ARG A 171 -16.90 20.67 -10.46
N ARG A 172 -16.21 20.66 -11.60
CA ARG A 172 -16.74 21.02 -12.92
C ARG A 172 -16.25 20.02 -13.96
N PRO A 173 -16.82 18.81 -14.03
CA PRO A 173 -16.34 17.75 -14.92
C PRO A 173 -16.50 18.04 -16.42
N GLY A 174 -17.15 19.15 -16.80
CA GLY A 174 -17.47 19.44 -18.20
C GLY A 174 -18.58 18.56 -18.78
N ALA A 175 -19.20 17.73 -17.94
CA ALA A 175 -20.45 17.01 -18.15
C ALA A 175 -21.39 17.25 -16.96
N ASP A 176 -22.65 16.88 -17.10
CA ASP A 176 -23.60 16.95 -15.98
C ASP A 176 -23.22 15.94 -14.88
N VAL A 177 -23.35 16.34 -13.60
CA VAL A 177 -22.92 15.49 -12.47
C VAL A 177 -23.77 14.23 -12.31
N GLU A 178 -25.07 14.29 -12.65
CA GLU A 178 -25.95 13.11 -12.63
C GLU A 178 -25.63 12.18 -13.80
N GLN A 179 -25.28 12.75 -14.96
CA GLN A 179 -24.77 11.96 -16.08
C GLN A 179 -23.48 11.22 -15.68
N VAL A 180 -22.52 11.88 -15.02
CA VAL A 180 -21.29 11.22 -14.56
C VAL A 180 -21.59 10.15 -13.51
N ALA A 181 -22.52 10.39 -12.58
CA ALA A 181 -22.94 9.37 -11.60
C ALA A 181 -23.49 8.11 -12.28
N LYS A 182 -24.32 8.28 -13.32
CA LYS A 182 -24.84 7.16 -14.10
C LYS A 182 -23.72 6.42 -14.82
N LEU A 183 -22.79 7.14 -15.46
CA LEU A 183 -21.66 6.53 -16.16
C LEU A 183 -20.73 5.78 -15.20
N PHE A 184 -20.55 6.30 -13.98
CA PHE A 184 -19.81 5.62 -12.92
C PHE A 184 -20.52 4.32 -12.51
N ALA A 185 -21.82 4.34 -12.25
CA ALA A 185 -22.58 3.12 -11.94
C ALA A 185 -22.54 2.09 -13.09
N ASP A 186 -22.66 2.56 -14.33
CA ASP A 186 -22.57 1.71 -15.53
C ASP A 186 -21.17 1.10 -15.67
N TYR A 187 -20.11 1.87 -15.36
CA TYR A 187 -18.73 1.41 -15.33
C TYR A 187 -18.52 0.29 -14.30
N GLU A 188 -18.97 0.49 -13.06
CA GLU A 188 -18.87 -0.54 -12.00
C GLU A 188 -19.60 -1.83 -12.39
N ALA A 189 -20.78 -1.72 -12.99
CA ALA A 189 -21.52 -2.87 -13.48
C ALA A 189 -20.78 -3.58 -14.64
N TYR A 190 -20.17 -2.79 -15.53
CA TYR A 190 -19.41 -3.28 -16.68
C TYR A 190 -18.15 -4.06 -16.26
N THR A 191 -17.32 -3.49 -15.38
CA THR A 191 -16.09 -4.14 -14.89
C THR A 191 -16.42 -5.41 -14.10
N ARG A 192 -17.43 -5.36 -13.22
CA ARG A 192 -17.89 -6.52 -12.46
C ARG A 192 -18.37 -7.67 -13.36
N LYS A 193 -19.18 -7.38 -14.39
CA LYS A 193 -19.66 -8.40 -15.33
C LYS A 193 -18.51 -9.08 -16.09
N ARG A 194 -17.47 -8.32 -16.42
CA ARG A 194 -16.29 -8.80 -17.15
C ARG A 194 -15.15 -9.29 -16.26
N ARG A 195 -15.31 -9.23 -14.93
CA ARG A 195 -14.26 -9.56 -13.95
C ARG A 195 -12.98 -8.76 -14.21
N ILE A 196 -13.13 -7.47 -14.48
CA ILE A 196 -12.02 -6.52 -14.61
C ILE A 196 -11.87 -5.82 -13.25
N LEU A 197 -10.62 -5.67 -12.80
CA LEU A 197 -10.28 -4.82 -11.65
C LEU A 197 -9.37 -3.71 -12.11
N ASP A 198 -9.56 -2.50 -11.59
CA ASP A 198 -8.56 -1.44 -11.67
C ASP A 198 -7.82 -1.26 -10.34
N PHE A 199 -6.96 -0.24 -10.25
CA PHE A 199 -6.15 0.02 -9.06
C PHE A 199 -6.97 0.40 -7.82
N ASP A 200 -8.07 1.15 -7.98
CA ASP A 200 -8.93 1.51 -6.85
C ASP A 200 -9.73 0.30 -6.37
N ASP A 201 -10.17 -0.54 -7.31
CA ASP A 201 -10.85 -1.79 -7.00
C ASP A 201 -9.91 -2.77 -6.25
N LEU A 202 -8.62 -2.82 -6.59
CA LEU A 202 -7.65 -3.65 -5.86
C LEU A 202 -7.60 -3.32 -4.36
N LEU A 203 -7.52 -2.03 -4.01
CA LEU A 203 -7.49 -1.61 -2.61
C LEU A 203 -8.81 -1.91 -1.91
N SER A 204 -9.93 -1.64 -2.58
CA SER A 204 -11.27 -1.85 -2.04
C SER A 204 -11.57 -3.34 -1.81
N GLU A 205 -11.29 -4.20 -2.81
CA GLU A 205 -11.47 -5.65 -2.69
C GLU A 205 -10.53 -6.26 -1.65
N CYS A 206 -9.28 -5.82 -1.59
CA CYS A 206 -8.33 -6.30 -0.59
C CYS A 206 -8.78 -5.94 0.82
N THR A 207 -9.21 -4.70 1.03
CA THR A 207 -9.76 -4.23 2.31
C THR A 207 -10.97 -5.05 2.74
N ALA A 208 -11.92 -5.28 1.81
CA ALA A 208 -13.09 -6.10 2.08
C ALA A 208 -12.72 -7.56 2.40
N GLU A 209 -11.75 -8.13 1.69
CA GLU A 209 -11.26 -9.49 1.92
C GLU A 209 -10.58 -9.65 3.29
N ILE A 210 -9.77 -8.67 3.71
CA ILE A 210 -9.11 -8.66 5.02
C ILE A 210 -10.14 -8.61 6.15
N ARG A 211 -11.19 -7.80 5.98
CA ARG A 211 -12.26 -7.64 6.98
C ARG A 211 -13.21 -8.84 7.08
N ARG A 212 -13.04 -9.88 6.25
CA ARG A 212 -13.87 -11.08 6.37
C ARG A 212 -13.57 -11.82 7.69
N PRO A 213 -14.60 -12.34 8.38
CA PRO A 213 -14.40 -13.14 9.60
C PRO A 213 -13.39 -14.27 9.38
N GLY A 214 -12.44 -14.42 10.30
CA GLY A 214 -11.40 -15.45 10.26
C GLY A 214 -10.23 -15.19 9.28
N VAL A 215 -10.21 -14.04 8.60
CA VAL A 215 -9.11 -13.67 7.67
C VAL A 215 -8.19 -12.62 8.29
N ALA A 216 -8.74 -11.67 9.04
CA ALA A 216 -8.01 -10.53 9.60
C ALA A 216 -6.79 -10.94 10.45
N ASP A 217 -6.93 -11.92 11.36
CA ASP A 217 -5.84 -12.34 12.25
C ASP A 217 -4.66 -12.94 11.48
N ALA A 218 -4.94 -13.77 10.47
CA ALA A 218 -3.90 -14.35 9.64
C ALA A 218 -3.18 -13.28 8.81
N ILE A 219 -3.91 -12.33 8.22
CA ILE A 219 -3.28 -11.28 7.41
C ILE A 219 -2.49 -10.29 8.28
N SER A 220 -3.06 -9.84 9.39
CA SER A 220 -2.38 -8.94 10.34
C SER A 220 -1.12 -9.58 10.93
N TRP A 221 -1.12 -10.89 11.18
CA TRP A 221 0.09 -11.61 11.60
C TRP A 221 1.24 -11.48 10.59
N TRP A 222 0.97 -11.71 9.30
CA TRP A 222 1.97 -11.59 8.24
C TRP A 222 2.33 -10.12 7.90
N HIS A 223 1.57 -9.14 8.38
CA HIS A 223 1.74 -7.71 8.11
C HIS A 223 1.81 -6.91 9.42
N ARG A 224 2.46 -7.49 10.43
CA ARG A 224 2.44 -6.96 11.81
C ARG A 224 3.20 -5.65 11.97
N HIS A 225 4.27 -5.45 11.19
CA HIS A 225 5.10 -4.25 11.31
C HIS A 225 4.94 -3.40 10.06
N LEU A 226 4.09 -2.38 10.17
CA LEU A 226 3.75 -1.48 9.07
C LEU A 226 4.58 -0.21 9.12
N HIS A 227 5.21 0.11 7.99
CA HIS A 227 5.99 1.31 7.79
C HIS A 227 5.44 2.03 6.56
N VAL A 228 5.23 3.34 6.63
CA VAL A 228 4.68 4.13 5.52
C VAL A 228 5.58 5.34 5.29
N ASP A 229 6.15 5.44 4.10
CA ASP A 229 6.83 6.65 3.64
C ASP A 229 5.80 7.65 3.09
N GLU A 230 6.10 8.95 3.22
CA GLU A 230 5.26 10.06 2.74
C GLU A 230 3.77 9.96 3.16
N PHE A 231 3.51 9.64 4.44
CA PHE A 231 2.16 9.45 4.97
C PHE A 231 1.19 10.62 4.68
N GLN A 232 1.70 11.85 4.52
CA GLN A 232 0.87 13.01 4.16
C GLN A 232 0.18 12.89 2.79
N ASP A 233 0.67 12.03 1.90
CA ASP A 233 0.16 11.88 0.53
C ASP A 233 -0.90 10.76 0.42
N ILE A 234 -1.24 10.08 1.52
CA ILE A 234 -2.23 8.99 1.49
C ILE A 234 -3.64 9.55 1.29
N ASN A 235 -4.44 8.85 0.49
CA ASN A 235 -5.86 9.14 0.37
C ASN A 235 -6.70 8.27 1.34
N PRO A 236 -7.97 8.63 1.59
CA PRO A 236 -8.87 7.85 2.43
C PRO A 236 -8.97 6.35 2.09
N LEU A 237 -8.95 5.98 0.80
CA LEU A 237 -8.99 4.57 0.38
C LEU A 237 -7.72 3.80 0.79
N GLN A 238 -6.55 4.41 0.62
CA GLN A 238 -5.27 3.83 1.07
C GLN A 238 -5.19 3.74 2.59
N TYR A 239 -5.74 4.73 3.30
CA TYR A 239 -5.83 4.72 4.76
C TYR A 239 -6.75 3.60 5.27
N GLU A 240 -7.92 3.41 4.67
CA GLU A 240 -8.82 2.28 5.02
C GLU A 240 -8.14 0.92 4.83
N PHE A 241 -7.35 0.77 3.77
CA PHE A 241 -6.57 -0.44 3.53
C PHE A 241 -5.49 -0.65 4.60
N LEU A 242 -4.75 0.40 4.97
CA LEU A 242 -3.78 0.35 6.08
C LEU A 242 -4.45 -0.03 7.41
N GLU A 243 -5.60 0.57 7.71
CA GLU A 243 -6.37 0.27 8.92
C GLU A 243 -6.86 -1.18 8.94
N ALA A 244 -7.30 -1.72 7.80
CA ALA A 244 -7.68 -3.13 7.70
C ALA A 244 -6.50 -4.06 7.96
N LEU A 245 -5.29 -3.74 7.48
CA LEU A 245 -4.08 -4.50 7.78
C LEU A 245 -3.69 -4.43 9.26
N ARG A 246 -3.94 -3.28 9.90
CA ARG A 246 -3.53 -3.04 11.28
C ARG A 246 -4.27 -3.90 12.30
N ASN A 247 -5.52 -4.32 12.04
CA ASN A 247 -6.44 -5.02 12.97
C ASN A 247 -5.76 -5.78 14.16
N GLY A 248 -5.42 -5.05 15.24
CA GLY A 248 -4.83 -5.57 16.48
C GLY A 248 -3.30 -5.61 16.62
N GLY A 249 -2.51 -5.19 15.62
CA GLY A 249 -1.05 -5.07 15.67
C GLY A 249 -0.54 -3.69 16.09
N ASP A 250 0.66 -3.66 16.68
CA ASP A 250 1.40 -2.47 17.15
C ASP A 250 1.88 -1.54 16.02
#